data_AF-A0A3A4JQU7-F1
#
_entry.id   AF-A0A3A4JQU7-F1
#
_cell.length_a   1.000
_cell.length_b   1.000
_cell.length_c   1.000
_cell.angle_alpha   90.00
_cell.angle_beta   90.00
_cell.angle_gamma   90.00
#
_symmetry.space_group_name_H-M   'P 1'
#
loop_
_entity.id
_entity.type
_entity.pdbx_description
1 polymer ?
#
loop_
_entity_poly.entity_id
_entity_poly.type
_entity_poly.pdbx_seq_one_letter_code
_entity_poly.pdbx_strand_id
1 'polypeptide(L)'
;MPVKPAKTFKKRTTHQASTPSRAGSAASGKSASKKSPAKKISAKKPKAEKAPGLRPSLEIPKAEVQNLPPQEKYLISVGKRKTAIARVRYYALGSGEIQVNNLTLDKYFNYQPWIDQARSPLQLTGWQKGRWSIKVQGGGKPAQAHAISHGLARLLVQLDETLKPALRAAGMLTRDARVKERKKYGLKRARRAPQWQKR
;
A
#
# COMPACT_ATOMS: atom_id res chain seq x y z
N MET A 1 9.55 -0.51 -56.60
CA MET A 1 10.95 -0.36 -56.13
C MET A 1 11.16 -1.32 -54.95
N PRO A 2 12.17 -2.20 -55.01
CA PRO A 2 12.28 -3.41 -54.19
C PRO A 2 12.65 -3.16 -52.72
N VAL A 3 12.06 -3.99 -51.84
CA VAL A 3 12.26 -4.03 -50.39
C VAL A 3 13.64 -4.64 -50.08
N LYS A 4 14.49 -3.94 -49.33
CA LYS A 4 15.82 -4.41 -48.91
C LYS A 4 15.70 -5.46 -47.77
N PRO A 5 16.43 -6.58 -47.82
CA PRO A 5 16.36 -7.62 -46.79
C PRO A 5 17.13 -7.28 -45.50
N ALA A 6 16.62 -7.79 -44.37
CA ALA A 6 17.15 -7.60 -43.02
C ALA A 6 18.53 -8.27 -42.83
N LYS A 7 19.48 -7.53 -42.23
CA LYS A 7 20.77 -8.06 -41.80
C LYS A 7 20.61 -8.80 -40.47
N THR A 8 20.89 -10.11 -40.49
CA THR A 8 21.05 -10.97 -39.32
C THR A 8 22.37 -10.66 -38.63
N PHE A 9 22.35 -10.34 -37.33
CA PHE A 9 23.57 -10.14 -36.54
C PHE A 9 23.67 -11.17 -35.41
N LYS A 10 24.84 -11.81 -35.36
CA LYS A 10 25.21 -12.99 -34.56
C LYS A 10 25.01 -12.80 -33.04
N LYS A 11 24.52 -13.86 -32.39
CA LYS A 11 24.54 -14.06 -30.94
C LYS A 11 25.98 -14.00 -30.41
N ARG A 12 26.26 -13.14 -29.43
CA ARG A 12 27.49 -13.19 -28.62
C ARG A 12 27.22 -13.99 -27.36
N THR A 13 28.06 -15.00 -27.18
CA THR A 13 28.14 -15.93 -26.06
C THR A 13 28.75 -15.28 -24.81
N THR A 14 28.44 -15.91 -23.69
CA THR A 14 28.68 -15.59 -22.28
C THR A 14 30.14 -15.46 -21.86
N HIS A 15 30.42 -14.58 -20.89
CA HIS A 15 31.39 -14.86 -19.83
C HIS A 15 30.82 -14.46 -18.47
N GLN A 16 30.49 -15.47 -17.65
CA GLN A 16 30.25 -15.29 -16.22
C GLN A 16 31.61 -15.12 -15.54
N ALA A 17 31.81 -14.01 -14.82
CA ALA A 17 32.94 -13.86 -13.93
C ALA A 17 32.52 -14.29 -12.52
N SER A 18 33.05 -15.42 -12.08
CA SER A 18 33.07 -15.90 -10.70
C SER A 18 34.31 -15.38 -9.99
N THR A 19 34.18 -14.93 -8.73
CA THR A 19 35.24 -14.88 -7.69
C THR A 19 34.65 -14.38 -6.36
N PRO A 20 35.27 -14.69 -5.19
CA PRO A 20 34.64 -15.56 -4.21
C PRO A 20 34.21 -14.88 -2.90
N SER A 21 33.42 -15.62 -2.14
CA SER A 21 33.06 -15.38 -0.74
C SER A 21 34.30 -15.23 0.15
N ARG A 22 34.34 -14.15 0.94
CA ARG A 22 35.28 -14.04 2.06
C ARG A 22 34.58 -14.50 3.35
N ALA A 23 35.06 -15.64 3.83
CA ALA A 23 34.71 -16.24 5.11
C ALA A 23 34.98 -15.29 6.28
N GLY A 24 34.19 -15.49 7.35
CA GLY A 24 34.31 -14.73 8.59
C GLY A 24 35.51 -15.11 9.44
N SER A 25 35.82 -14.24 10.39
CA SER A 25 36.66 -14.56 11.55
C SER A 25 35.94 -14.06 12.81
N ALA A 26 35.40 -15.01 13.56
CA ALA A 26 35.12 -14.84 14.97
C ALA A 26 36.40 -15.14 15.76
N ALA A 27 36.81 -14.22 16.63
CA ALA A 27 37.71 -14.43 17.78
C ALA A 27 37.67 -13.12 18.60
N SER A 28 36.93 -13.05 19.71
CA SER A 28 37.38 -13.36 21.07
C SER A 28 38.53 -12.45 21.57
N GLY A 29 38.18 -11.52 22.45
CA GLY A 29 39.13 -10.71 23.21
C GLY A 29 38.42 -9.94 24.32
N LYS A 30 38.32 -10.55 25.51
CA LYS A 30 37.93 -9.88 26.76
C LYS A 30 39.05 -8.91 27.16
N SER A 31 38.72 -7.66 27.48
CA SER A 31 39.56 -6.81 28.33
C SER A 31 38.69 -5.95 29.24
N ALA A 32 38.99 -6.03 30.53
CA ALA A 32 38.20 -5.54 31.64
C ALA A 32 38.44 -4.04 31.95
N SER A 33 37.41 -3.48 32.61
CA SER A 33 37.44 -2.42 33.62
C SER A 33 37.94 -1.02 33.26
N LYS A 34 37.03 -0.04 33.40
CA LYS A 34 37.16 1.04 34.39
C LYS A 34 35.78 1.55 34.80
N LYS A 35 35.44 1.35 36.07
CA LYS A 35 34.28 1.89 36.78
C LYS A 35 34.51 3.38 37.05
N SER A 36 33.51 4.21 36.79
CA SER A 36 33.41 5.56 37.36
C SER A 36 32.47 5.54 38.59
N PRO A 37 32.75 6.32 39.64
CA PRO A 37 32.17 6.13 40.96
C PRO A 37 30.77 6.72 41.11
N ALA A 38 29.90 5.97 41.80
CA ALA A 38 28.60 6.43 42.26
C ALA A 38 28.75 7.31 43.51
N LYS A 39 28.22 8.53 43.47
CA LYS A 39 28.07 9.39 44.64
C LYS A 39 26.61 9.29 45.12
N LYS A 40 26.42 8.73 46.32
CA LYS A 40 25.15 8.66 47.05
C LYS A 40 24.65 10.07 47.35
N ILE A 41 23.42 10.38 46.95
CA ILE A 41 22.60 11.42 47.59
C ILE A 41 21.25 10.77 47.92
N SER A 42 21.02 10.61 49.21
CA SER A 42 19.78 10.21 49.85
C SER A 42 18.73 11.31 49.70
N ALA A 43 17.58 11.01 49.09
CA ALA A 43 16.41 11.89 49.14
C ALA A 43 15.12 11.08 49.34
N LYS A 44 14.31 11.59 50.26
CA LYS A 44 13.10 11.05 50.89
C LYS A 44 12.06 10.51 49.90
N LYS A 45 11.40 9.43 50.34
CA LYS A 45 10.18 8.83 49.80
C LYS A 45 9.01 9.83 49.90
N PRO A 46 8.35 10.28 48.81
CA PRO A 46 7.13 11.05 48.93
C PRO A 46 5.92 10.14 49.17
N LYS A 47 5.07 10.60 50.07
CA LYS A 47 3.84 10.00 50.59
C LYS A 47 2.74 10.10 49.52
N ALA A 48 1.89 9.09 49.46
CA ALA A 48 0.77 8.99 48.52
C ALA A 48 -0.20 10.17 48.63
N GLU A 49 -0.40 10.90 47.54
CA GLU A 49 -1.50 11.84 47.36
C GLU A 49 -2.64 11.18 46.57
N LYS A 50 -3.85 11.47 47.05
CA LYS A 50 -5.13 10.82 46.80
C LYS A 50 -5.70 11.30 45.47
N ALA A 51 -6.06 10.38 44.57
CA ALA A 51 -6.73 10.72 43.30
C ALA A 51 -8.14 11.30 43.57
N PRO A 52 -8.51 12.47 43.00
CA PRO A 52 -9.87 12.96 43.08
C PRO A 52 -10.71 12.52 41.87
N GLY A 53 -11.87 11.93 42.16
CA GLY A 53 -13.09 12.04 41.35
C GLY A 53 -13.21 11.14 40.13
N LEU A 54 -13.84 9.98 40.30
CA LEU A 54 -14.54 9.31 39.21
C LEU A 54 -15.60 10.28 38.65
N ARG A 55 -15.56 10.54 37.34
CA ARG A 55 -16.72 11.10 36.64
C ARG A 55 -17.86 10.09 36.81
N PRO A 56 -19.06 10.49 37.23
CA PRO A 56 -20.19 9.58 37.26
C PRO A 56 -20.40 9.06 35.84
N SER A 57 -20.38 7.74 35.69
CA SER A 57 -20.87 7.07 34.49
C SER A 57 -22.30 7.53 34.29
N LEU A 58 -22.53 8.33 33.24
CA LEU A 58 -23.86 8.50 32.71
C LEU A 58 -24.32 7.10 32.31
N GLU A 59 -25.15 6.50 33.14
CA GLU A 59 -25.83 5.24 32.84
C GLU A 59 -26.78 5.51 31.69
N ILE A 60 -26.28 5.28 30.48
CA ILE A 60 -27.13 5.17 29.31
C ILE A 60 -28.06 3.98 29.57
N PRO A 61 -29.39 4.17 29.51
CA PRO A 61 -30.33 3.08 29.74
C PRO A 61 -30.04 1.92 28.78
N LYS A 62 -29.74 0.75 29.36
CA LYS A 62 -29.35 -0.49 28.66
C LYS A 62 -30.40 -1.03 27.68
N ALA A 63 -31.59 -0.42 27.66
CA ALA A 63 -32.70 -0.78 26.78
C ALA A 63 -32.46 -0.46 25.30
N GLU A 64 -31.53 0.45 24.96
CA GLU A 64 -31.26 0.85 23.56
C GLU A 64 -30.11 0.06 22.89
N VAL A 65 -29.68 -1.06 23.49
CA VAL A 65 -28.57 -1.89 22.97
C VAL A 65 -29.08 -3.07 22.11
N GLN A 66 -30.40 -3.26 21.99
CA GLN A 66 -30.96 -4.47 21.37
C GLN A 66 -31.11 -4.41 19.83
N ASN A 67 -30.88 -3.25 19.19
CA ASN A 67 -30.99 -3.11 17.72
C ASN A 67 -29.65 -2.82 17.03
N LEU A 68 -28.54 -3.40 17.50
CA LEU A 68 -27.32 -3.40 16.69
C LEU A 68 -27.53 -4.31 15.47
N PRO A 69 -27.35 -3.81 14.23
CA PRO A 69 -27.47 -4.63 13.05
C PRO A 69 -26.49 -5.81 13.14
N PRO A 70 -26.87 -7.01 12.68
CA PRO A 70 -25.97 -8.15 12.63
C PRO A 70 -24.62 -7.76 12.02
N GLN A 71 -23.52 -8.13 12.67
CA GLN A 71 -22.17 -7.84 12.17
C GLN A 71 -21.93 -8.66 10.89
N GLU A 72 -22.24 -8.08 9.74
CA GLU A 72 -22.04 -8.73 8.46
C GLU A 72 -20.56 -9.08 8.26
N LYS A 73 -20.29 -10.35 7.96
CA LYS A 73 -18.94 -10.82 7.65
C LYS A 73 -18.49 -10.22 6.32
N TYR A 74 -17.38 -9.49 6.33
CA TYR A 74 -16.80 -8.87 5.15
C TYR A 74 -15.36 -9.31 4.91
N LEU A 75 -14.96 -9.39 3.65
CA LEU A 75 -13.57 -9.60 3.26
C LEU A 75 -12.86 -8.26 3.07
N ILE A 76 -11.55 -8.23 3.31
CA ILE A 76 -10.73 -7.02 3.24
C ILE A 76 -9.53 -7.24 2.35
N SER A 77 -9.29 -6.28 1.46
CA SER A 77 -8.04 -6.16 0.72
C SER A 77 -7.54 -4.71 0.71
N VAL A 78 -6.26 -4.56 0.36
CA VAL A 78 -5.61 -3.26 0.25
C VAL A 78 -4.92 -3.13 -1.09
N GLY A 79 -5.15 -2.01 -1.76
CA GLY A 79 -4.43 -1.58 -2.95
C GLY A 79 -3.66 -0.28 -2.70
N LYS A 80 -2.51 -0.12 -3.37
CA LYS A 80 -1.64 1.07 -3.21
C LYS A 80 -1.10 1.50 -4.56
N ARG A 81 -1.07 2.81 -4.82
CA ARG A 81 -0.31 3.40 -5.94
C ARG A 81 0.22 4.78 -5.57
N LYS A 82 1.51 5.01 -5.83
CA LYS A 82 2.22 6.22 -5.35
C LYS A 82 1.98 6.38 -3.83
N THR A 83 1.29 7.44 -3.42
CA THR A 83 0.89 7.71 -2.03
C THR A 83 -0.57 7.36 -1.74
N ALA A 84 -1.36 6.96 -2.75
CA ALA A 84 -2.75 6.56 -2.56
C ALA A 84 -2.85 5.15 -1.98
N ILE A 85 -3.71 5.00 -0.98
CA ILE A 85 -4.03 3.73 -0.31
C ILE A 85 -5.54 3.53 -0.38
N ALA A 86 -5.97 2.42 -0.96
CA ALA A 86 -7.37 2.01 -1.02
C ALA A 86 -7.57 0.78 -0.15
N ARG A 87 -8.47 0.87 0.83
CA ARG A 87 -8.95 -0.25 1.64
C ARG A 87 -10.32 -0.66 1.10
N VAL A 88 -10.39 -1.85 0.52
CA VAL A 88 -11.61 -2.38 -0.09
C VAL A 88 -12.23 -3.37 0.89
N ARG A 89 -13.53 -3.23 1.11
CA ARG A 89 -14.36 -4.16 1.87
C ARG A 89 -15.43 -4.74 0.96
N TYR A 90 -15.61 -6.05 1.02
CA TYR A 90 -16.65 -6.75 0.26
C TYR A 90 -17.62 -7.44 1.18
N TYR A 91 -18.89 -7.22 0.90
CA TYR A 91 -20.03 -7.83 1.55
C TYR A 91 -20.70 -8.76 0.53
N ALA A 92 -20.92 -10.02 0.91
CA ALA A 92 -21.49 -11.04 0.03
C ALA A 92 -22.95 -10.72 -0.36
N LEU A 93 -23.69 -10.08 0.54
CA LEU A 93 -25.05 -9.62 0.33
C LEU A 93 -25.02 -8.23 -0.32
N GLY A 94 -25.54 -8.10 -1.55
CA GLY A 94 -25.64 -6.80 -2.21
C GLY A 94 -25.84 -6.84 -3.73
N SER A 95 -26.25 -5.69 -4.26
CA SER A 95 -26.68 -5.43 -5.64
C SER A 95 -25.56 -5.07 -6.63
N GLY A 96 -24.28 -5.26 -6.29
CA GLY A 96 -23.15 -4.85 -7.13
C GLY A 96 -22.69 -3.40 -6.91
N GLU A 97 -23.27 -2.70 -5.94
CA GLU A 97 -22.96 -1.28 -5.70
C GLU A 97 -21.53 -1.03 -5.22
N ILE A 98 -20.87 -0.05 -5.85
CA ILE A 98 -19.52 0.41 -5.49
C ILE A 98 -19.61 1.80 -4.86
N GLN A 99 -19.26 1.88 -3.58
CA GLN A 99 -19.20 3.12 -2.83
C GLN A 99 -17.74 3.47 -2.48
N VAL A 100 -17.30 4.66 -2.85
CA VAL A 100 -15.97 5.21 -2.55
C VAL A 100 -16.11 6.38 -1.59
N ASN A 101 -15.58 6.27 -0.38
CA ASN A 101 -15.69 7.29 0.68
C ASN A 101 -17.14 7.79 0.88
N ASN A 102 -18.10 6.87 0.91
CA ASN A 102 -19.55 7.11 1.04
C ASN A 102 -20.21 7.81 -0.17
N LEU A 103 -19.50 7.99 -1.28
CA LEU A 103 -20.03 8.50 -2.54
C LEU A 103 -20.12 7.37 -3.57
N THR A 104 -21.00 7.50 -4.56
CA THR A 104 -21.01 6.57 -5.70
C THR A 104 -19.77 6.77 -6.56
N LEU A 105 -19.35 5.73 -7.28
CA LEU A 105 -18.14 5.76 -8.10
C LEU A 105 -18.15 6.92 -9.12
N ASP A 106 -19.28 7.15 -9.78
CA ASP A 106 -19.43 8.19 -10.81
C ASP A 106 -19.45 9.60 -10.20
N LYS A 107 -19.94 9.77 -8.96
CA LYS A 107 -19.90 11.07 -8.25
C LYS A 107 -18.50 11.36 -7.71
N TYR A 108 -17.71 10.35 -7.36
CA TYR A 108 -16.37 10.51 -6.81
C TYR A 108 -15.35 10.89 -7.89
N PHE A 109 -15.42 10.23 -9.06
CA PHE A 109 -14.53 10.46 -10.18
C PHE A 109 -15.20 11.32 -11.25
N ASN A 110 -14.68 12.53 -11.47
CA ASN A 110 -15.23 13.45 -12.47
C ASN A 110 -14.83 13.10 -13.92
N TYR A 111 -14.07 12.02 -14.14
CA TYR A 111 -13.46 11.71 -15.42
C TYR A 111 -13.62 10.23 -15.76
N GLN A 112 -14.22 9.94 -16.92
CA GLN A 112 -14.65 8.60 -17.32
C GLN A 112 -13.51 7.57 -17.32
N PRO A 113 -12.30 7.84 -17.86
CA PRO A 113 -11.20 6.89 -17.81
C PRO A 113 -10.79 6.46 -16.40
N TRP A 114 -10.99 7.29 -15.36
CA TRP A 114 -10.69 6.90 -13.99
C TRP A 114 -11.75 5.96 -13.42
N ILE A 115 -13.00 6.13 -13.82
CA ILE A 115 -14.11 5.23 -13.49
C ILE A 115 -13.85 3.87 -14.13
N ASP A 116 -13.52 3.85 -15.43
CA ASP A 116 -13.24 2.62 -16.18
C ASP A 116 -12.03 1.89 -15.60
N GLN A 117 -10.96 2.62 -15.25
CA GLN A 117 -9.79 2.05 -14.59
C GLN A 117 -10.17 1.38 -13.26
N ALA A 118 -11.03 2.00 -12.46
CA ALA A 118 -11.48 1.43 -11.19
C ALA A 118 -12.38 0.20 -11.38
N ARG A 119 -13.23 0.18 -12.43
CA ARG A 119 -14.12 -0.94 -12.78
C ARG A 119 -13.44 -2.09 -13.53
N SER A 120 -12.27 -1.86 -14.14
CA SER A 120 -11.55 -2.84 -14.95
C SER A 120 -11.42 -4.26 -14.38
N PRO A 121 -11.09 -4.50 -13.09
CA PRO A 121 -11.04 -5.87 -12.56
C PRO A 121 -12.39 -6.57 -12.54
N LEU A 122 -13.47 -5.83 -12.26
CA LEU A 122 -14.83 -6.37 -12.22
C LEU A 122 -15.35 -6.66 -13.64
N GLN A 123 -14.99 -5.80 -14.60
CA GLN A 123 -15.31 -6.00 -16.01
C GLN A 123 -14.61 -7.24 -16.57
N LEU A 124 -13.33 -7.45 -16.24
CA LEU A 124 -12.59 -8.61 -16.74
C LEU A 124 -13.14 -9.94 -16.18
N THR A 125 -13.53 -9.96 -14.91
CA THR A 125 -14.03 -11.20 -14.26
C THR A 125 -15.54 -11.37 -14.40
N GLY A 126 -16.26 -10.40 -14.97
CA GLY A 126 -17.73 -10.41 -15.04
C GLY A 126 -18.42 -10.42 -13.67
N TRP A 127 -17.72 -10.04 -12.60
CA TRP A 127 -18.22 -10.20 -11.23
C TRP A 127 -19.12 -9.02 -10.85
N GLN A 128 -20.43 -9.24 -10.83
CA GLN A 128 -21.43 -8.20 -10.58
C GLN A 128 -22.11 -8.32 -9.21
N LYS A 129 -21.82 -9.37 -8.45
CA LYS A 129 -22.50 -9.66 -7.17
C LYS A 129 -21.84 -8.97 -5.98
N GLY A 130 -22.65 -8.60 -4.99
CA GLY A 130 -22.20 -8.12 -3.67
C GLY A 130 -22.02 -6.61 -3.57
N ARG A 131 -21.76 -6.11 -2.37
CA ARG A 131 -21.57 -4.68 -2.12
C ARG A 131 -20.10 -4.36 -1.82
N TRP A 132 -19.59 -3.30 -2.43
CA TRP A 132 -18.20 -2.87 -2.30
C TRP A 132 -18.13 -1.54 -1.57
N SER A 133 -17.55 -1.54 -0.37
CA SER A 133 -17.28 -0.31 0.37
C SER A 133 -15.78 -0.03 0.37
N ILE A 134 -15.39 1.07 -0.25
CA ILE A 134 -13.99 1.41 -0.50
C ILE A 134 -13.65 2.70 0.22
N LYS A 135 -12.67 2.64 1.11
CA LYS A 135 -12.09 3.82 1.77
C LYS A 135 -10.75 4.13 1.15
N VAL A 136 -10.61 5.33 0.57
CA VAL A 136 -9.40 5.77 -0.11
C VAL A 136 -8.82 7.01 0.54
N GLN A 137 -7.52 6.99 0.78
CA GLN A 137 -6.78 8.07 1.42
C GLN A 137 -5.46 8.35 0.67
N GLY A 138 -5.08 9.62 0.60
CA GLY A 138 -3.84 10.09 -0.02
C GLY A 138 -3.81 10.10 -1.54
N GLY A 139 -2.70 10.61 -2.10
CA GLY A 139 -2.49 10.72 -3.54
C GLY A 139 -3.44 11.70 -4.23
N GLY A 140 -3.67 11.48 -5.53
CA GLY A 140 -4.68 12.20 -6.31
C GLY A 140 -5.57 11.24 -7.08
N LYS A 141 -6.69 11.73 -7.62
CA LYS A 141 -7.74 10.94 -8.32
C LYS A 141 -7.21 9.84 -9.27
N PRO A 142 -6.24 10.08 -10.17
CA PRO A 142 -5.73 9.01 -11.05
C PRO A 142 -4.96 7.92 -10.29
N ALA A 143 -4.21 8.28 -9.24
CA ALA A 143 -3.50 7.30 -8.44
C ALA A 143 -4.47 6.48 -7.56
N GLN A 144 -5.53 7.14 -7.09
CA GLN A 144 -6.61 6.52 -6.33
C GLN A 144 -7.36 5.48 -7.17
N ALA A 145 -7.76 5.80 -8.40
CA ALA A 145 -8.43 4.85 -9.31
C ALA A 145 -7.64 3.55 -9.52
N HIS A 146 -6.33 3.65 -9.74
CA HIS A 146 -5.47 2.47 -9.87
C HIS A 146 -5.25 1.73 -8.54
N ALA A 147 -5.21 2.45 -7.42
CA ALA A 147 -5.14 1.81 -6.11
C ALA A 147 -6.41 1.00 -5.82
N ILE A 148 -7.58 1.53 -6.21
CA ILE A 148 -8.87 0.82 -6.14
C ILE A 148 -8.82 -0.44 -7.01
N SER A 149 -8.43 -0.31 -8.28
CA SER A 149 -8.31 -1.44 -9.21
C SER A 149 -7.43 -2.56 -8.64
N HIS A 150 -6.26 -2.23 -8.10
CA HIS A 150 -5.37 -3.20 -7.49
C HIS A 150 -5.97 -3.85 -6.22
N GLY A 151 -6.71 -3.09 -5.41
CA GLY A 151 -7.42 -3.62 -4.24
C GLY A 151 -8.52 -4.60 -4.63
N LEU A 152 -9.36 -4.23 -5.61
CA LEU A 152 -10.44 -5.07 -6.12
C LEU A 152 -9.90 -6.38 -6.71
N ALA A 153 -8.85 -6.31 -7.54
CA ALA A 153 -8.23 -7.50 -8.11
C ALA A 153 -7.73 -8.49 -7.02
N ARG A 154 -7.09 -7.97 -5.96
CA ARG A 154 -6.63 -8.82 -4.84
C ARG A 154 -7.79 -9.44 -4.06
N LEU A 155 -8.90 -8.71 -3.91
CA LEU A 155 -10.08 -9.20 -3.22
C LEU A 155 -10.79 -10.30 -4.02
N LEU A 156 -10.89 -10.13 -5.35
CA LEU A 156 -11.46 -11.14 -6.24
C LEU A 156 -10.69 -12.46 -6.16
N VAL A 157 -9.37 -12.42 -6.08
CA VAL A 157 -8.55 -13.63 -5.87
C VAL A 157 -8.81 -14.29 -4.52
N GLN A 158 -9.18 -13.51 -3.48
CA GLN A 158 -9.56 -14.09 -2.18
C GLN A 158 -10.95 -14.74 -2.21
N LEU A 159 -11.82 -14.29 -3.12
CA LEU A 159 -13.15 -14.88 -3.32
C LEU A 159 -13.06 -16.16 -4.15
N ASP A 160 -12.32 -16.10 -5.25
CA ASP A 160 -12.13 -17.21 -6.17
C ASP A 160 -10.70 -17.21 -6.73
N GLU A 161 -9.95 -18.24 -6.37
CA GLU A 161 -8.56 -18.38 -6.80
C GLU A 161 -8.43 -18.70 -8.30
N THR A 162 -9.49 -19.20 -8.95
CA THR A 162 -9.48 -19.53 -10.38
C THR A 162 -9.31 -18.30 -11.28
N LEU A 163 -9.65 -17.11 -10.77
CA LEU A 163 -9.53 -15.83 -11.48
C LEU A 163 -8.09 -15.29 -11.51
N LYS A 164 -7.21 -15.81 -10.66
CA LYS A 164 -5.81 -15.38 -10.53
C LYS A 164 -5.02 -15.40 -11.84
N PRO A 165 -5.03 -16.45 -12.68
CA PRO A 165 -4.32 -16.45 -13.97
C PRO A 165 -4.78 -15.32 -14.89
N ALA A 166 -6.09 -15.10 -15.03
CA ALA A 166 -6.63 -14.04 -15.88
C ALA A 166 -6.24 -12.63 -15.37
N LEU A 167 -6.38 -12.40 -14.06
CA LEU A 167 -6.00 -11.13 -13.43
C LEU A 167 -4.49 -10.86 -13.47
N ARG A 168 -3.67 -11.92 -13.43
CA ARG A 168 -2.21 -11.83 -13.56
C ARG A 168 -1.80 -11.52 -14.98
N ALA A 169 -2.44 -12.14 -15.98
CA ALA A 169 -2.19 -11.86 -17.39
C ALA A 169 -2.51 -10.39 -17.74
N ALA A 170 -3.60 -9.84 -17.18
CA ALA A 170 -3.96 -8.43 -17.31
C ALA A 170 -3.08 -7.46 -16.47
N GLY A 171 -2.14 -7.97 -15.66
CA GLY A 171 -1.21 -7.15 -14.88
C GLY A 171 -1.82 -6.42 -13.67
N MET A 172 -3.04 -6.75 -13.25
CA MET A 172 -3.75 -6.03 -12.17
C MET A 172 -3.32 -6.45 -10.76
N LEU A 173 -2.72 -7.63 -10.61
CA LEU A 173 -2.21 -8.15 -9.34
C LEU A 173 -0.84 -7.61 -8.96
N THR A 174 -0.12 -6.98 -9.89
CA THR A 174 1.21 -6.42 -9.61
C THR A 174 1.06 -4.99 -9.12
N ARG A 175 1.68 -4.67 -7.98
CA ARG A 175 1.76 -3.28 -7.51
C ARG A 175 2.64 -2.46 -8.46
N ASP A 176 2.13 -1.33 -8.96
CA ASP A 176 2.98 -0.37 -9.66
C ASP A 176 3.94 0.32 -8.68
N ALA A 177 5.22 -0.02 -8.78
CA ALA A 177 6.30 0.46 -7.92
C ALA A 177 6.78 1.88 -8.28
N ARG A 178 6.32 2.48 -9.39
CA ARG A 178 6.79 3.80 -9.85
C ARG A 178 6.36 4.91 -8.89
N VAL A 179 7.33 5.61 -8.33
CA VAL A 179 7.14 6.75 -7.42
C VAL A 179 7.98 7.94 -7.90
N LYS A 180 7.59 9.17 -7.52
CA LYS A 180 8.36 10.38 -7.83
C LYS A 180 9.74 10.27 -7.20
N GLU A 181 10.76 10.37 -8.03
CA GLU A 181 12.14 10.36 -7.58
C GLU A 181 12.51 11.70 -6.89
N ARG A 182 13.39 11.63 -5.87
CA ARG A 182 13.87 12.83 -5.17
C ARG A 182 14.71 13.74 -6.09
N LYS A 183 14.72 15.04 -5.77
CA LYS A 183 15.67 16.02 -6.31
C LYS A 183 17.07 15.72 -5.74
N LYS A 184 18.11 15.73 -6.59
CA LYS A 184 19.52 15.66 -6.13
C LYS A 184 20.08 17.08 -6.04
N TYR A 185 21.12 17.24 -5.23
CA TYR A 185 21.87 18.50 -5.13
C TYR A 185 22.47 18.86 -6.50
N GLY A 186 22.62 20.16 -6.77
CA GLY A 186 23.13 20.66 -8.06
C GLY A 186 22.19 20.51 -9.28
N LEU A 187 21.06 19.80 -9.16
CA LEU A 187 20.09 19.62 -10.25
C LEU A 187 18.85 20.51 -10.07
N LYS A 188 18.23 20.92 -11.20
CA LYS A 188 16.96 21.69 -11.21
C LYS A 188 15.76 20.82 -10.80
N ARG A 189 15.75 19.53 -11.15
CA ARG A 189 14.73 18.53 -10.77
C ARG A 189 15.39 17.18 -10.44
N ALA A 190 14.65 16.06 -10.47
CA ALA A 190 15.20 14.74 -10.18
C ALA A 190 16.40 14.35 -11.06
N ARG A 191 16.38 14.66 -12.36
CA ARG A 191 17.47 14.34 -13.30
C ARG A 191 17.85 15.50 -14.24
N ARG A 192 17.16 16.64 -14.14
CA ARG A 192 17.36 17.80 -15.01
C ARG A 192 18.56 18.62 -14.52
N ALA A 193 19.67 18.53 -15.24
CA ALA A 193 20.84 19.38 -15.01
C ALA A 193 20.55 20.83 -15.46
N PRO A 194 21.20 21.84 -14.84
CA PRO A 194 21.32 23.16 -15.45
C PRO A 194 22.07 23.07 -16.78
N GLN A 195 21.93 24.10 -17.61
CA GLN A 195 22.75 24.21 -18.82
C GLN A 195 24.22 24.35 -18.39
N TRP A 196 25.09 23.50 -18.94
CA TRP A 196 26.52 23.57 -18.68
C TRP A 196 27.17 24.59 -19.61
N GLN A 197 27.98 25.50 -19.06
CA GLN A 197 28.87 26.38 -19.82
C GLN A 197 30.30 25.97 -19.53
N LYS A 198 31.04 25.65 -20.60
CA LYS A 198 32.44 25.18 -20.50
C LYS A 198 33.44 26.35 -20.52
N ARG A 199 33.01 27.54 -20.94
CA ARG A 199 33.78 28.77 -21.11
C ARG A 199 32.86 29.95 -20.89
#